data_AF-A0A8B4H9M3-F1
#
_entry.id   AF-A0A8B4H9M3-F1
#
_cell.length_a   1.000
_cell.length_b   1.000
_cell.length_c   1.000
_cell.angle_alpha   90.00
_cell.angle_beta   90.00
_cell.angle_gamma   90.00
#
_symmetry.space_group_name_H-M   'P 1'
#
loop_
_entity.id
_entity.type
_entity.pdbx_description
1 polymer ?
#
loop_
_entity_poly.entity_id
_entity_poly.type
_entity_poly.pdbx_seq_one_letter_code
_entity_poly.pdbx_strand_id
1 'polypeptide(L)'
;MWGILEPRDAPQESDFLGSLDGVFVPAIAVDDQGFRLGQGAGFYDRALAGCAAPTVAVVYASEIMPVPHEPHDVMLDIIVSDG
;
A
#
# COMPACT_ATOMS: atom_id res chain seq x y z
N MET A 1 11.04 -11.67 -12.26
CA MET A 1 11.12 -12.39 -10.97
C MET A 1 9.68 -12.50 -10.46
N TRP A 2 9.24 -13.61 -9.84
CA TRP A 2 7.85 -13.81 -9.35
C TRP A 2 6.70 -13.89 -10.37
N GLY A 3 6.96 -13.71 -11.68
CA GLY A 3 5.93 -13.83 -12.72
C GLY A 3 4.97 -12.63 -12.83
N ILE A 4 5.23 -11.57 -12.05
CA ILE A 4 4.49 -10.32 -12.14
C ILE A 4 4.96 -9.55 -13.37
N LEU A 5 4.02 -8.98 -14.12
CA LEU A 5 4.32 -8.12 -15.25
C LEU A 5 4.76 -6.75 -14.74
N GLU A 6 5.93 -6.31 -15.17
CA GLU A 6 6.48 -4.99 -14.86
C GLU A 6 6.42 -4.08 -16.11
N PRO A 7 6.29 -2.75 -15.93
CA PRO A 7 6.45 -1.79 -17.01
C PRO A 7 7.78 -1.98 -17.76
N ARG A 8 7.80 -1.72 -19.06
CA ARG A 8 9.02 -1.83 -19.88
C ARG A 8 9.89 -0.58 -19.86
N ASP A 9 9.32 0.55 -19.45
CA ASP A 9 10.02 1.82 -19.32
C ASP A 9 10.97 1.80 -18.13
N ALA A 10 11.91 2.75 -18.12
CA ALA A 10 12.83 2.90 -16.99
C ALA A 10 12.05 3.18 -15.70
N PRO A 11 12.48 2.63 -14.54
CA PRO A 11 11.85 2.91 -13.27
C PRO A 11 11.92 4.40 -12.95
N GLN A 12 10.86 4.92 -12.37
CA GLN A 12 10.82 6.26 -11.80
C GLN A 12 11.19 6.20 -10.32
N GLU A 13 11.72 7.30 -9.80
CA GLU A 13 11.95 7.47 -8.37
C GLU A 13 10.60 7.57 -7.62
N SER A 14 10.61 7.25 -6.32
CA SER A 14 9.37 7.19 -5.52
C SER A 14 8.70 8.56 -5.30
N ASP A 15 9.44 9.66 -5.51
CA ASP A 15 8.89 11.02 -5.42
C ASP A 15 7.78 11.29 -6.46
N PHE A 16 7.83 10.59 -7.61
CA PHE A 16 6.80 10.65 -8.65
C PHE A 16 5.42 10.25 -8.12
N LEU A 17 5.34 9.40 -7.08
CA LEU A 17 4.06 8.99 -6.50
C LEU A 17 3.23 10.18 -6.02
N GLY A 18 3.87 11.25 -5.53
CA GLY A 18 3.17 12.46 -5.09
C GLY A 18 2.49 13.25 -6.23
N SER A 19 2.76 12.93 -7.50
CA SER A 19 2.11 13.53 -8.66
C SER A 19 0.87 12.76 -9.15
N LEU A 20 0.59 11.60 -8.56
CA LEU A 20 -0.55 10.76 -8.91
C LEU A 20 -1.82 11.24 -8.21
N ASP A 21 -2.97 11.02 -8.85
CA ASP A 21 -4.28 11.28 -8.23
C ASP A 21 -4.63 10.26 -7.13
N GLY A 22 -3.93 9.12 -7.09
CA GLY A 22 -4.05 8.11 -6.06
C GLY A 22 -3.23 6.86 -6.35
N VAL A 23 -3.01 6.03 -5.32
CA VAL A 23 -2.20 4.81 -5.40
C VAL A 23 -2.96 3.64 -4.80
N PHE A 24 -3.18 2.59 -5.59
CA PHE A 24 -3.65 1.31 -5.06
C PHE A 24 -2.51 0.54 -4.43
N VAL A 25 -2.64 0.22 -3.14
CA VAL A 25 -1.61 -0.45 -2.35
C VAL A 25 -2.07 -1.88 -2.04
N PRO A 26 -1.32 -2.91 -2.49
CA PRO A 26 -1.61 -4.29 -2.13
C PRO A 26 -1.52 -4.52 -0.62
N ALA A 27 -2.46 -5.29 -0.08
CA ALA A 27 -2.49 -5.71 1.31
C ALA A 27 -2.97 -7.17 1.41
N ILE A 28 -2.46 -7.90 2.39
CA ILE A 28 -2.95 -9.22 2.82
C ILE A 28 -4.07 -9.05 3.85
N ALA A 29 -3.94 -8.04 4.71
CA ALA A 29 -4.94 -7.62 5.67
C ALA A 29 -4.72 -6.13 5.99
N VAL A 30 -5.76 -5.45 6.46
CA VAL A 30 -5.70 -4.07 6.96
C VAL A 30 -6.46 -3.95 8.27
N ASP A 31 -6.02 -3.07 9.17
CA ASP A 31 -6.80 -2.73 10.36
C ASP A 31 -7.66 -1.48 10.17
N ASP A 32 -8.47 -1.15 11.17
CA ASP A 32 -9.39 -0.01 11.14
C ASP A 32 -8.69 1.36 11.21
N GLN A 33 -7.39 1.39 11.51
CA GLN A 33 -6.56 2.58 11.47
C GLN A 33 -5.88 2.75 10.10
N GLY A 34 -5.89 1.73 9.24
CA GLY A 34 -5.24 1.77 7.94
C GLY A 34 -3.82 1.20 7.92
N PHE A 35 -3.34 0.60 9.01
CA PHE A 35 -2.13 -0.21 8.92
C PHE A 35 -2.42 -1.46 8.09
N ARG A 36 -1.41 -1.94 7.36
CA ARG A 36 -1.56 -3.09 6.46
C ARG A 36 -0.48 -4.13 6.72
N LEU A 37 -0.85 -5.40 6.51
CA LEU A 37 0.11 -6.48 6.39
C LEU A 37 0.44 -6.72 4.91
N GLY A 38 1.71 -6.50 4.54
CA GLY A 38 2.23 -6.82 3.20
C GLY A 38 2.96 -8.17 3.14
N GLN A 39 3.70 -8.41 2.06
CA GLN A 39 4.53 -9.62 1.92
C GLN A 39 5.87 -9.58 2.70
N GLY A 40 6.08 -8.56 3.54
CA GLY A 40 7.20 -8.51 4.51
C GLY A 40 8.51 -7.86 4.03
N ALA A 41 8.60 -7.36 2.79
CA ALA A 41 9.83 -6.71 2.29
C ALA A 41 9.90 -5.18 2.54
N GLY A 42 8.87 -4.60 3.15
CA GLY A 42 8.76 -3.16 3.44
C GLY A 42 8.88 -2.25 2.20
N PHE A 43 8.56 -2.76 1.01
CA PHE A 43 8.70 -2.01 -0.24
C PHE A 43 7.78 -0.78 -0.26
N TYR A 44 6.50 -1.00 0.04
CA TYR A 44 5.51 0.06 0.04
C TYR A 44 5.70 1.05 1.19
N ASP A 45 6.20 0.62 2.36
CA ASP A 45 6.50 1.56 3.46
C ASP A 45 7.60 2.55 3.07
N ARG A 46 8.62 2.08 2.35
CA ARG A 46 9.67 2.96 1.80
C ARG A 46 9.16 3.85 0.67
N ALA A 47 8.35 3.30 -0.24
CA ALA A 47 7.85 4.05 -1.40
C ALA A 47 6.83 5.12 -0.98
N LEU A 48 5.98 4.82 0.00
CA LEU A 48 4.92 5.71 0.49
C LEU A 48 5.41 6.69 1.55
N ALA A 49 6.64 6.56 2.05
CA ALA A 49 7.22 7.48 3.01
C ALA A 49 7.26 8.91 2.44
N GLY A 50 6.38 9.78 2.94
CA GLY A 50 6.25 11.16 2.46
C GLY A 50 5.48 11.31 1.15
N CYS A 51 4.80 10.25 0.68
CA CYS A 51 3.87 10.35 -0.44
C CYS A 51 2.66 11.20 -0.04
N ALA A 52 2.27 12.13 -0.92
CA ALA A 52 1.11 13.01 -0.71
C ALA A 52 -0.14 12.57 -1.48
N ALA A 53 -0.01 11.56 -2.36
CA ALA A 53 -1.14 11.04 -3.12
C ALA A 53 -2.03 10.16 -2.22
N PRO A 54 -3.37 10.23 -2.37
CA PRO A 54 -4.27 9.35 -1.62
C PRO A 54 -3.95 7.87 -1.85
N THR A 55 -3.86 7.11 -0.77
CA THR A 55 -3.55 5.68 -0.80
C THR A 55 -4.79 4.85 -0.52
N VAL A 56 -4.98 3.80 -1.31
CA VAL A 56 -6.20 2.97 -1.28
C VAL A 56 -5.83 1.50 -1.17
N ALA A 57 -6.29 0.83 -0.11
CA ALA A 57 -6.37 -0.63 -0.08
C ALA A 57 -7.72 -1.09 -0.62
N VAL A 58 -7.69 -2.13 -1.45
CA VAL A 58 -8.87 -2.88 -1.87
C VAL A 58 -8.73 -4.29 -1.31
N VAL A 59 -9.60 -4.65 -0.38
CA VAL A 59 -9.54 -5.89 0.38
C VAL A 59 -10.93 -6.48 0.51
N TYR A 60 -11.04 -7.77 0.82
CA TYR A 60 -12.32 -8.34 1.24
C TYR A 60 -12.68 -7.88 2.65
N ALA A 61 -13.97 -7.81 2.97
CA ALA A 61 -14.40 -7.47 4.33
C ALA A 61 -13.81 -8.41 5.40
N SER A 62 -13.52 -9.67 5.05
CA SER A 62 -12.85 -10.66 5.92
C SER A 62 -11.36 -10.39 6.18
N GLU A 63 -10.75 -9.52 5.39
CA GLU A 63 -9.33 -9.12 5.51
C GLU A 63 -9.17 -7.82 6.31
N ILE A 64 -10.27 -7.24 6.79
CA ILE A 64 -10.26 -6.14 7.75
C ILE A 64 -10.16 -6.72 9.16
N MET A 65 -8.97 -6.67 9.75
CA MET A 65 -8.66 -7.27 11.04
C MET A 65 -7.43 -6.62 11.67
N PRO A 66 -7.21 -6.74 13.00
CA PRO A 66 -6.01 -6.20 13.63
C PRO A 66 -4.73 -6.76 12.98
N VAL A 67 -3.81 -5.87 12.62
CA VAL A 67 -2.49 -6.22 12.08
C VAL A 67 -1.37 -5.75 13.01
N PRO A 68 -0.24 -6.47 13.09
CA PRO A 68 0.94 -5.94 13.75
C PRO A 68 1.49 -4.76 12.95
N HIS A 69 2.00 -3.74 13.64
CA HIS A 69 2.67 -2.60 13.02
C HIS A 69 3.87 -2.14 13.84
N GLU A 70 4.82 -1.52 13.16
CA GLU A 70 6.03 -0.91 13.70
C GLU A 70 5.99 0.63 13.48
N PRO A 71 6.81 1.41 14.22
CA PRO A 71 6.78 2.88 14.12
C PRO A 71 7.10 3.45 12.72
N HIS A 72 7.66 2.63 11.83
CA HIS A 72 8.03 3.03 10.47
C HIS A 72 7.00 2.62 9.41
N ASP A 73 5.95 1.88 9.80
CA ASP A 73 4.90 1.46 8.88
C ASP A 73 4.02 2.66 8.49
N VAL A 74 3.73 2.76 7.20
CA VAL A 74 2.93 3.85 6.66
C VAL A 74 1.46 3.42 6.59
N MET A 75 0.59 4.17 7.27
CA MET A 75 -0.87 3.97 7.23
C MET A 75 -1.43 4.31 5.85
N LEU A 76 -2.50 3.63 5.46
CA LEU A 76 -3.27 3.94 4.26
C LEU A 76 -4.43 4.89 4.57
N ASP A 77 -4.82 5.70 3.58
CA ASP A 77 -5.88 6.71 3.75
C ASP A 77 -7.28 6.13 3.60
N ILE A 78 -7.46 5.16 2.69
CA ILE A 78 -8.76 4.63 2.29
C ILE A 78 -8.72 3.10 2.25
N ILE A 79 -9.74 2.49 2.84
CA ILE A 79 -10.02 1.06 2.74
C ILE A 79 -11.34 0.88 1.99
N VAL A 80 -11.31 0.13 0.90
CA VAL A 80 -12.50 -0.28 0.13
C VAL A 80 -12.68 -1.78 0.29
N SER A 81 -13.91 -2.19 0.62
CA SER A 81 -14.28 -3.60 0.71
C SER A 81 -15.61 -3.89 0.03
N ASP A 82 -15.96 -5.18 -0.06
CA ASP A 82 -17.19 -5.69 -0.67
C ASP A 82 -18.41 -5.71 0.26
N GLY A 83 -18.28 -5.19 1.49
CA GLY A 83 -19.32 -5.12 2.52
C GLY A 83 -20.04 -3.78 2.64
#